data_AF-A0A1I0Z0M5-F1
#
_entry.id   AF-A0A1I0Z0M5-F1
#
_cell.length_a   1.000
_cell.length_b   1.000
_cell.length_c   1.000
_cell.angle_alpha   90.00
_cell.angle_beta   90.00
_cell.angle_gamma   90.00
#
_symmetry.space_group_name_H-M   'P 1'
#
loop_
_entity.id
_entity.type
_entity.pdbx_description
1 polymer ?
#
loop_
_entity_poly.entity_id
_entity_poly.type
_entity_poly.pdbx_seq_one_letter_code
_entity_poly.pdbx_strand_id
1 'polypeptide(L)'
;MEHLLPYYERELGLFRQYTREFSSRYPKAAGRLLIAGDTCEDPHVERLIQSVALLTARIAKRLDAAPTRPPPFENAASHTMRKAI
;
A
#
# COMPACT_ATOMS: atom_id res chain seq x y z
N MET A 1 9.57 -6.35 -11.99
CA MET A 1 8.28 -6.60 -11.30
C MET A 1 8.40 -7.60 -10.14
N GLU A 2 9.55 -8.23 -9.93
CA GLU A 2 9.74 -9.45 -9.10
C GLU A 2 9.46 -9.35 -7.59
N HIS A 3 9.04 -8.20 -7.06
CA HIS A 3 8.68 -8.06 -5.64
C HIS A 3 7.44 -7.17 -5.44
N LEU A 4 6.55 -7.07 -6.44
CA LEU A 4 5.33 -6.27 -6.33
C LEU A 4 4.14 -7.06 -5.79
N LEU A 5 4.13 -8.38 -6.00
CA LEU A 5 3.01 -9.25 -5.63
C LEU A 5 2.62 -9.13 -4.14
N PRO A 6 3.55 -9.13 -3.16
CA PRO A 6 3.16 -8.99 -1.76
C PRO A 6 2.51 -7.63 -1.43
N TYR A 7 2.97 -6.55 -2.07
CA TYR A 7 2.36 -5.23 -1.92
C TYR A 7 0.96 -5.21 -2.54
N TYR A 8 0.81 -5.82 -3.71
CA TYR A 8 -0.46 -5.90 -4.40
C TYR A 8 -1.51 -6.67 -3.60
N GLU A 9 -1.16 -7.86 -3.10
CA GLU A 9 -2.04 -8.67 -2.26
C GLU A 9 -2.42 -7.96 -0.96
N ARG A 10 -1.46 -7.23 -0.36
CA ARG A 10 -1.73 -6.37 0.80
C ARG A 10 -2.75 -5.28 0.48
N GLU A 11 -2.56 -4.55 -0.62
CA GLU A 11 -3.49 -3.49 -1.02
C GLU A 11 -4.89 -4.03 -1.35
N LEU A 12 -4.99 -5.21 -1.96
CA LEU A 12 -6.27 -5.89 -2.18
C LEU A 12 -6.94 -6.28 -0.86
N GLY A 13 -6.17 -6.78 0.11
CA GLY A 13 -6.67 -7.09 1.45
C GLY A 13 -7.23 -5.86 2.16
N LEU A 14 -6.51 -4.74 2.10
CA LEU A 14 -6.96 -3.45 2.64
C LEU A 14 -8.23 -2.98 1.94
N PHE A 15 -8.31 -3.11 0.61
CA PHE A 15 -9.49 -2.73 -0.14
C PHE A 15 -10.73 -3.51 0.29
N ARG A 16 -10.61 -4.83 0.49
CA ARG A 16 -11.70 -5.68 1.00
C ARG A 16 -12.19 -5.24 2.38
N GLN A 17 -11.27 -4.91 3.28
CA GLN A 17 -11.61 -4.41 4.60
C GLN A 17 -12.38 -3.08 4.51
N TYR A 18 -11.89 -2.12 3.72
CA TYR A 18 -12.56 -0.84 3.54
C TYR A 18 -13.91 -0.96 2.83
N THR A 19 -14.03 -1.87 1.87
CA THR A 19 -15.27 -2.13 1.14
C THR A 19 -16.35 -2.65 2.08
N ARG A 20 -15.99 -3.55 3.00
CA ARG A 20 -16.89 -4.06 4.03
C ARG A 20 -17.36 -2.97 4.98
N GLU A 21 -16.46 -2.09 5.42
CA GLU A 21 -16.82 -0.95 6.26
C GLU A 21 -17.72 0.04 5.49
N PHE A 22 -17.37 0.34 4.24
CA PHE A 22 -18.13 1.22 3.36
C PHE A 22 -19.54 0.69 3.11
N SER A 23 -19.70 -0.61 2.84
CA SER A 23 -21.00 -1.23 2.60
C SER A 23 -21.88 -1.20 3.85
N SER A 24 -21.29 -1.37 5.04
CA SER A 24 -22.00 -1.28 6.31
C SER A 24 -22.44 0.16 6.61
N ARG A 25 -21.57 1.15 6.37
CA ARG A 25 -21.87 2.57 6.65
C ARG A 25 -22.78 3.21 5.61
N TYR A 26 -22.70 2.79 4.35
CA TYR A 26 -23.39 3.41 3.21
C TYR A 26 -24.09 2.38 2.32
N PRO A 27 -25.10 1.64 2.84
CA PRO A 27 -25.74 0.55 2.10
C PRO A 27 -26.39 1.00 0.78
N LYS A 28 -26.95 2.21 0.73
CA LYS A 28 -27.54 2.76 -0.51
C LYS A 28 -26.50 3.01 -1.61
N ALA A 29 -25.30 3.45 -1.25
CA ALA A 29 -24.24 3.71 -2.21
C ALA A 29 -23.59 2.38 -2.65
N ALA A 30 -23.33 1.47 -1.71
CA ALA A 30 -22.80 0.14 -1.99
C ALA A 30 -23.73 -0.69 -2.90
N GLY A 31 -25.05 -0.61 -2.70
CA GLY A 31 -26.01 -1.27 -3.57
C GLY A 31 -25.99 -0.78 -5.02
N ARG A 32 -25.67 0.51 -5.26
CA ARG A 32 -25.51 1.06 -6.62
C ARG A 32 -24.23 0.58 -7.31
N LEU A 33 -23.23 0.21 -6.53
CA LEU A 33 -21.95 -0.31 -7.01
C LEU A 33 -21.92 -1.85 -7.03
N LEU A 34 -23.04 -2.51 -6.75
CA LEU A 34 -23.13 -3.97 -6.65
C LEU A 34 -22.08 -4.56 -5.68
N ILE A 35 -21.83 -3.83 -4.58
CA ILE A 35 -20.92 -4.24 -3.52
C ILE A 35 -21.71 -4.96 -2.43
N ALA A 36 -21.33 -6.21 -2.16
CA ALA A 36 -21.92 -7.04 -1.12
C ALA A 36 -20.82 -7.44 -0.11
N GLY A 37 -20.71 -6.68 0.98
CA GLY A 37 -19.67 -6.93 1.98
C GLY A 37 -18.28 -6.59 1.43
N ASP A 38 -17.45 -7.59 1.18
CA ASP A 38 -16.09 -7.42 0.66
C ASP A 38 -15.91 -7.85 -0.81
N THR A 39 -16.99 -8.23 -1.48
CA THR A 39 -16.98 -8.58 -2.91
C THR A 39 -17.78 -7.57 -3.74
N CYS A 40 -17.37 -7.40 -4.99
CA CYS A 40 -18.11 -6.65 -6.00
C CYS A 40 -18.51 -7.61 -7.12
N GLU A 41 -19.81 -7.63 -7.45
CA GLU A 41 -20.32 -8.50 -8.53
C GLU A 41 -20.14 -7.88 -9.92
N ASP A 42 -19.82 -6.59 -10.00
CA ASP A 42 -19.55 -5.91 -11.27
C ASP A 42 -18.08 -6.13 -11.72
N PRO A 43 -17.84 -6.80 -12.86
CA PRO A 43 -16.48 -7.06 -13.36
C PRO A 43 -15.69 -5.79 -13.70
N HIS A 44 -16.35 -4.70 -14.06
CA HIS A 44 -15.70 -3.42 -14.36
C HIS A 44 -15.24 -2.72 -13.09
N VAL A 45 -16.07 -2.73 -12.05
CA VAL A 45 -15.70 -2.20 -10.73
C VAL A 45 -14.58 -3.06 -10.13
N GLU A 46 -14.67 -4.38 -10.19
CA GLU A 46 -13.60 -5.26 -9.74
C GLU A 46 -12.28 -4.96 -10.47
N ARG A 47 -12.31 -4.76 -11.80
CA ARG A 47 -11.12 -4.38 -12.57
C ARG A 47 -10.56 -3.01 -12.16
N LEU A 48 -11.43 -2.04 -11.84
CA LEU A 48 -11.00 -0.76 -11.32
C LEU A 48 -10.30 -0.92 -9.96
N ILE A 49 -10.84 -1.74 -9.07
CA ILE A 49 -10.26 -2.07 -7.77
C ILE A 49 -8.86 -2.67 -7.93
N GLN A 50 -8.73 -3.69 -8.77
CA GLN A 50 -7.45 -4.33 -9.09
C GLN A 50 -6.45 -3.30 -9.68
N SER A 51 -6.91 -2.39 -10.53
CA SER A 51 -6.06 -1.35 -11.13
C SER A 51 -5.57 -0.35 -10.08
N VAL A 52 -6.44 0.10 -9.18
CA VAL A 52 -6.08 1.00 -8.08
C VAL A 52 -5.13 0.32 -7.10
N ALA A 53 -5.40 -0.93 -6.71
CA ALA A 53 -4.51 -1.71 -5.86
C ALA A 53 -3.11 -1.85 -6.47
N LEU A 54 -3.01 -2.04 -7.78
CA LEU A 54 -1.73 -2.10 -8.49
C LEU A 54 -0.98 -0.76 -8.44
N LEU A 55 -1.68 0.36 -8.63
CA LEU A 55 -1.08 1.69 -8.54
C LEU A 55 -0.58 1.98 -7.12
N THR A 56 -1.39 1.69 -6.11
CA THR A 56 -1.04 1.90 -4.70
C THR A 56 0.12 1.00 -4.28
N ALA A 57 0.14 -0.27 -4.71
CA ALA A 57 1.24 -1.19 -4.43
C ALA A 57 2.58 -0.68 -5.01
N ARG A 58 2.56 -0.05 -6.18
CA ARG A 58 3.76 0.58 -6.76
C ARG A 58 4.23 1.78 -5.94
N ILE A 59 3.31 2.56 -5.40
CA ILE A 59 3.63 3.69 -4.51
C ILE A 59 4.22 3.17 -3.20
N ALA A 60 3.56 2.22 -2.54
CA ALA A 60 4.02 1.62 -1.30
C ALA A 60 5.44 1.05 -1.44
N LYS A 61 5.69 0.27 -2.50
CA LYS A 61 7.03 -0.24 -2.79
C LYS A 61 8.06 0.87 -2.99
N ARG A 62 7.71 1.98 -3.64
CA ARG A 62 8.63 3.11 -3.83
C ARG A 62 8.95 3.83 -2.52
N LEU A 63 7.98 3.91 -1.61
CA LEU A 63 8.18 4.52 -0.29
C LEU A 63 9.12 3.66 0.57
N ASP A 64 8.92 2.35 0.58
CA ASP A 64 9.78 1.43 1.34
C ASP A 64 11.20 1.35 0.76
N ALA A 65 11.36 1.56 -0.55
CA ALA A 65 12.65 1.62 -1.20
C ALA A 65 13.36 2.97 -1.02
N ALA A 66 12.66 4.03 -0.60
CA ALA A 66 13.30 5.29 -0.28
C ALA A 66 14.06 5.08 1.04
N PRO A 67 15.40 5.07 1.05
CA PRO A 67 16.12 4.96 2.31
C PRO A 67 15.69 6.13 3.17
N THR A 68 15.16 5.85 4.35
CA THR A 68 15.11 6.82 5.43
C THR A 68 16.52 7.33 5.56
N ARG A 69 16.78 8.56 5.08
CA ARG A 69 18.10 9.16 5.13
C ARG A 69 18.57 9.04 6.57
N PRO A 70 19.66 8.31 6.87
CA PRO A 70 20.14 8.23 8.23
C PRO A 70 20.46 9.65 8.71
N PRO A 71 20.20 9.98 9.99
CA PRO A 71 20.45 11.31 10.50
C PRO A 71 21.90 11.71 10.21
N PRO A 72 22.17 12.97 9.83
CA PRO A 72 23.45 13.40 9.27
C PRO A 72 24.67 13.22 10.20
N PHE A 73 24.48 12.79 11.44
CA PHE A 73 25.52 12.76 12.48
C PHE A 73 26.17 11.38 12.70
N GLU A 74 25.68 10.30 12.06
CA GLU A 74 26.20 8.95 12.35
C GLU A 74 27.56 8.64 11.70
N ASN A 75 27.97 9.41 10.68
CA ASN A 75 29.24 9.20 9.95
C ASN A 75 30.43 10.02 10.47
N ALA A 76 30.26 10.85 11.49
CA ALA A 76 31.34 11.72 12.00
C ALA A 76 32.22 11.06 13.07
N ALA A 77 31.73 10.02 13.76
CA ALA A 77 32.44 9.43 14.91
C ALA A 77 33.60 8.48 14.51
N SER A 78 33.56 7.88 13.33
CA SER A 78 34.55 6.87 12.92
C SER A 78 35.84 7.44 12.32
N HIS A 79 35.88 8.71 11.92
CA HIS A 79 37.08 9.27 11.27
C HIS A 79 38.08 9.91 12.25
N THR A 80 37.62 10.36 13.43
CA THR A 80 38.48 11.11 14.36
C THR A 80 39.33 10.20 15.27
N MET A 81 38.94 8.94 15.49
CA MET A 81 39.66 8.02 16.38
C MET A 81 40.87 7.33 15.75
N ARG A 82 41.07 7.42 14.42
CA ARG A 82 42.17 6.73 13.72
C ARG A 82 43.45 7.57 13.55
N LYS A 83 43.49 8.79 14.11
CA LYS A 83 44.66 9.68 14.12
C LYS A 83 45.31 9.86 15.51
N ALA A 84 44.89 9.09 16.51
CA ALA A 84 45.37 9.21 17.89
C ALA A 84 46.22 8.03 18.40
N ILE A 85 46.76 7.20 17.49
CA ILE A 85 47.82 6.22 17.81
C ILE A 85 48.97 6.44 16.82
#